data_AF-A0A917Y3H7-F1
#
_entry.id   AF-A0A917Y3H7-F1
#
_cell.length_a   1.000
_cell.length_b   1.000
_cell.length_c   1.000
_cell.angle_alpha   90.00
_cell.angle_beta   90.00
_cell.angle_gamma   90.00
#
_symmetry.space_group_name_H-M   'P 1'
#
loop_
_entity.id
_entity.type
_entity.pdbx_description
1 polymer ?
#
loop_
_entity_poly.entity_id
_entity_poly.type
_entity_poly.pdbx_seq_one_letter_code
_entity_poly.pdbx_strand_id
1 'polypeptide(L)' 'MFDRLAAADGIYYLSELGDEAIHDWGRMHDYFHYFNEFVLIDRSAGQITLVVAADD' A
#
# COMPACT_ATOMS: atom_id res chain seq x y z
N MET A 1 -2.07 1.55 -12.98
CA MET A 1 -1.53 1.86 -11.63
C MET A 1 -1.30 3.36 -11.49
N PHE A 2 -0.53 3.98 -12.38
CA PHE A 2 -0.29 5.43 -12.38
C PHE A 2 -1.58 6.27 -12.46
N ASP A 3 -2.59 5.83 -13.22
CA ASP A 3 -3.88 6.56 -13.31
C ASP A 3 -4.62 6.63 -11.97
N ARG A 4 -4.53 5.56 -11.15
CA ARG A 4 -5.15 5.54 -9.81
C ARG A 4 -4.38 6.42 -8.84
N LEU A 5 -3.06 6.49 -8.99
CA LEU A 5 -2.22 7.39 -8.20
C LEU A 5 -2.53 8.85 -8.54
N ALA A 6 -2.71 9.16 -9.83
CA ALA A 6 -3.02 10.50 -10.31
C ALA A 6 -4.46 10.94 -9.97
N ALA A 7 -5.41 10.01 -9.90
CA ALA A 7 -6.80 10.29 -9.54
C ALA A 7 -7.05 10.34 -8.02
N ALA A 8 -6.10 9.90 -7.20
CA ALA A 8 -6.27 9.88 -5.75
C ALA A 8 -6.31 11.30 -5.18
N ASP A 9 -7.36 11.59 -4.41
CA ASP A 9 -7.48 12.82 -3.61
C ASP A 9 -6.67 12.74 -2.31
N GLY A 10 -6.20 11.55 -1.93
CA GLY A 10 -5.37 11.33 -0.76
C GLY A 10 -4.52 10.07 -0.90
N ILE A 11 -3.26 10.19 -0.48
CA ILE A 11 -2.27 9.10 -0.48
C ILE A 11 -1.71 9.02 0.93
N TYR A 12 -1.89 7.87 1.59
CA TYR A 12 -1.46 7.65 2.96
C TYR A 12 -0.50 6.47 3.03
N TYR A 13 0.64 6.66 3.68
CA TYR A 13 1.61 5.59 3.94
C TYR A 13 1.22 4.83 5.21
N LEU A 14 1.23 3.50 5.14
CA LEU A 14 1.03 2.60 6.27
C LEU A 14 2.40 2.15 6.78
N SER A 15 2.98 2.95 7.68
CA SER A 15 4.34 2.75 8.20
C SER A 15 4.47 1.76 9.37
N GLU A 16 3.36 1.31 9.95
CA GLU A 16 3.36 0.58 11.23
C GLU A 16 2.42 -0.63 11.22
N LEU A 17 2.42 -1.36 10.11
CA LEU A 17 1.86 -2.71 10.11
C LEU A 17 2.82 -3.59 10.92
N GLY A 18 2.48 -3.84 12.18
CA GLY A 18 3.31 -4.63 13.09
C GLY A 18 3.61 -6.03 12.56
N ASP A 19 4.55 -6.74 13.17
CA ASP A 19 5.17 -7.99 12.69
C ASP A 19 4.17 -9.14 12.33
N GLU A 20 2.92 -9.03 12.76
CA GLU A 20 1.83 -9.96 12.48
C GLU A 20 0.96 -9.57 11.28
N ALA A 21 1.32 -8.50 10.56
CA ALA A 21 0.65 -8.13 9.32
C ALA A 21 0.99 -9.15 8.22
N ILE A 22 0.01 -10.00 7.94
CA ILE A 22 0.07 -11.02 6.89
C ILE A 22 -0.56 -10.42 5.64
N HIS A 23 0.25 -10.20 4.62
CA HIS A 23 -0.23 -9.86 3.29
C HIS A 23 -0.57 -11.16 2.53
N ASP A 24 -1.59 -11.14 1.67
CA ASP A 24 -2.01 -12.31 0.88
C ASP A 24 -0.89 -12.85 -0.03
N TRP A 25 0.17 -12.06 -0.25
CA TRP A 25 1.34 -12.42 -1.07
C TRP A 25 2.56 -12.86 -0.24
N GLY A 26 2.45 -12.92 1.09
CA GLY A 26 3.52 -13.37 2.00
C GLY A 26 3.66 -12.53 3.26
N ARG A 27 4.49 -13.00 4.22
CA ARG A 27 4.80 -12.24 5.43
C ARG A 27 5.61 -11.00 5.08
N MET A 28 5.17 -9.85 5.62
CA MET A 28 5.74 -8.54 5.33
C MET A 28 7.15 -8.34 5.89
N HIS A 29 7.60 -9.21 6.80
CA HIS A 29 8.82 -8.98 7.59
C HIS A 29 9.68 -10.24 7.81
N ASP A 30 9.90 -11.04 6.77
CA ASP A 30 10.94 -12.06 6.81
C ASP A 30 12.24 -11.50 6.18
N TYR A 31 12.91 -10.67 6.97
CA TYR A 31 14.35 -10.37 6.96
C TYR A 31 15.04 -9.57 5.84
N PHE A 32 14.55 -9.39 4.61
CA PHE A 32 15.31 -8.60 3.60
C PHE A 32 14.52 -7.88 2.48
N HIS A 33 13.20 -7.74 2.56
CA HIS A 33 12.43 -7.02 1.54
C HIS A 33 11.59 -5.91 2.18
N TYR A 34 12.01 -4.65 2.02
CA TYR A 34 11.26 -3.50 2.48
C TYR A 34 10.07 -3.29 1.53
N PHE A 35 8.90 -3.86 1.87
CA PHE A 35 7.64 -3.52 1.20
C PHE A 35 7.02 -2.28 1.84
N ASN A 36 6.57 -1.34 1.02
CA ASN A 36 5.89 -0.12 1.41
C ASN A 36 4.41 -0.20 1.03
N GLU A 37 3.52 0.06 1.98
CA GLU A 37 2.08 0.08 1.73
C GLU A 37 1.52 1.49 1.70
N PHE A 38 0.67 1.76 0.70
CA PHE A 38 -0.02 3.02 0.52
C PHE A 38 -1.52 2.80 0.31
N VAL A 39 -2.33 3.62 0.97
CA VAL A 39 -3.77 3.70 0.70
C VAL A 39 -4.04 4.95 -0.14
N LEU A 40 -4.62 4.72 -1.30
CA LEU A 40 -5.13 5.74 -2.20
C LEU A 40 -6.64 5.88 -1.99
N ILE A 41 -7.10 7.11 -1.81
CA ILE A 41 -8.52 7.43 -1.69
C ILE A 41 -8.90 8.33 -2.86
N ASP A 42 -9.82 7.87 -3.71
CA ASP A 42 -10.51 8.68 -4.71
C ASP A 42 -11.97 8.83 -4.26
N ARG A 43 -12.31 10.01 -3.75
CA ARG A 43 -13.66 10.29 -3.22
C ARG A 43 -14.65 10.55 -4.34
N SER A 44 -14.18 11.03 -5.49
CA SER A 44 -15.02 11.31 -6.66
C SER A 44 -15.59 10.02 -7.26
N ALA A 45 -14.77 8.96 -7.31
CA ALA A 45 -15.17 7.64 -7.78
C ALA A 45 -15.67 6.72 -6.65
N GLY A 46 -15.56 7.14 -5.38
CA GLY A 46 -15.93 6.33 -4.23
C GLY A 46 -15.04 5.09 -4.05
N GLN A 47 -13.75 5.20 -4.36
CA GLN A 47 -12.80 4.07 -4.40
C GLN A 47 -11.69 4.21 -3.36
N ILE A 48 -11.32 3.07 -2.77
CA ILE A 48 -10.13 2.89 -1.95
C ILE A 48 -9.25 1.85 -2.64
N THR A 49 -7.97 2.16 -2.83
CA THR A 49 -6.99 1.23 -3.44
C THR A 49 -5.80 1.07 -2.49
N LEU A 50 -5.45 -0.18 -2.16
CA LEU A 50 -4.19 -0.51 -1.49
C LEU A 50 -3.11 -0.74 -2.55
N VAL A 51 -1.96 -0.10 -2.38
CA VAL A 51 -0.76 -0.28 -3.20
C VAL A 51 0.33 -0.83 -2.32
N VAL A 52 0.91 -1.96 -2.71
CA VAL A 52 2.08 -2.55 -2.07
C VAL A 52 3.25 -2.45 -3.04
N ALA A 53 4.33 -1.81 -2.63
CA ALA A 53 5.52 -1.60 -3.44
C ALA A 53 6.73 -2.26 -2.77
N ALA A 54 7.47 -3.09 -3.50
CA ALA A 54 8.76 -3.62 -3.05
C ALA A 54 9.88 -2.70 -3.57
N ASP A 55 10.88 -2.41 -2.76
CA ASP A 55 12.19 -1.99 -3.26
C ASP A 55 13.04 -3.25 -3.52
N ASP A 56 13.79 -3.28 -4.64
CA ASP A 56 14.67 -4.40 -5.05
C ASP A 56 15.98 -4.41 -4.23
#